data_AF-A0A2D4TNL8-F1
#
_entry.id   AF-A0A2D4TNL8-F1
#
_cell.length_a   1.000
_cell.length_b   1.000
_cell.length_c   1.000
_cell.angle_alpha   90.00
_cell.angle_beta   90.00
_cell.angle_gamma   90.00
#
_symmetry.space_group_name_H-M   'P 1'
#
loop_
_entity.id
_entity.type
_entity.pdbx_description
1 polymer ?
#
loop_
_entity_poly.entity_id
_entity_poly.type
_entity_poly.pdbx_seq_one_letter_code
_entity_poly.pdbx_strand_id
1 'polypeptide(L)'
;MDVLPSPFAVWIGGVFSEKTQSLAVMKKESTPRQRVLEAFRDVYKENPQFLVRAAGRVNLIGEHTDYNDGFVLPIALNRATWIALSPHDSQEVHLKSLDFNESVTVPLHQKLNQDRGWQEYLKGVVNIMSREKMMLKGWH
;
A
#
# COMPACT_ATOMS: atom_id res chain seq x y z
N MET A 1 57.33 -14.04 -14.14
CA MET A 1 57.72 -14.71 -15.38
C MET A 1 57.76 -16.20 -15.04
N ASP A 2 56.64 -16.91 -15.13
CA ASP A 2 55.98 -17.48 -16.34
C ASP A 2 56.16 -19.02 -16.20
N VAL A 3 55.21 -19.95 -16.35
CA VAL A 3 53.88 -20.02 -17.01
C VAL A 3 53.09 -21.17 -16.33
N LEU A 4 51.75 -21.11 -16.35
CA LEU A 4 50.85 -22.25 -16.07
C LEU A 4 51.00 -23.38 -17.12
N PRO A 5 50.48 -24.59 -16.85
CA PRO A 5 49.20 -24.91 -17.48
C PRO A 5 48.22 -25.69 -16.59
N SER A 6 46.93 -25.40 -16.79
CA SER A 6 45.79 -26.29 -16.48
C SER A 6 45.60 -27.29 -17.63
N PRO A 7 45.14 -28.52 -17.38
CA PRO A 7 43.80 -28.88 -17.88
C PRO A 7 43.02 -29.87 -16.98
N PHE A 8 41.74 -29.57 -16.80
CA PHE A 8 40.59 -30.50 -16.71
C PHE A 8 40.72 -31.85 -15.97
N ALA A 9 40.08 -31.93 -14.79
CA ALA A 9 39.45 -33.15 -14.31
C ALA A 9 38.03 -32.83 -13.81
N VAL A 10 37.03 -33.34 -14.53
CA VAL A 10 35.62 -33.36 -14.15
C VAL A 10 35.43 -34.56 -13.22
N TRP A 11 34.85 -34.34 -12.03
CA TRP A 11 34.31 -35.43 -11.21
C TRP A 11 32.87 -35.11 -10.81
N ILE A 12 31.99 -36.06 -11.13
CA ILE A 12 30.54 -36.08 -10.93
C ILE A 12 30.25 -36.97 -9.73
N GLY A 13 29.52 -36.46 -8.73
CA GLY A 13 29.01 -37.24 -7.60
C GLY A 13 29.03 -36.45 -6.29
N GLY A 14 27.86 -35.90 -5.92
CA GLY A 14 27.72 -34.99 -4.79
C GLY A 14 27.67 -35.66 -3.42
N VAL A 15 27.92 -34.84 -2.38
CA VAL A 15 27.25 -34.88 -1.06
C VAL A 15 27.18 -33.44 -0.53
N PHE A 16 25.98 -33.11 -0.03
CA PHE A 16 25.48 -31.90 0.62
C PHE A 16 26.49 -30.90 1.22
N SER A 17 26.31 -29.62 0.89
CA SER A 17 26.79 -28.48 1.69
C SER A 17 25.59 -27.72 2.23
N GLU A 18 25.57 -27.46 3.55
CA GLU A 18 24.54 -26.74 4.32
C GLU A 18 24.20 -25.33 3.80
N LYS A 19 24.90 -24.82 2.78
CA LYS A 19 24.67 -23.49 2.20
C LYS A 19 23.42 -23.36 1.34
N THR A 20 22.72 -24.44 1.01
CA THR A 20 21.40 -24.34 0.34
C THR A 20 20.25 -24.14 1.36
N GLN A 21 20.53 -24.28 2.66
CA GLN A 21 19.58 -24.06 3.74
C GLN A 21 19.33 -22.55 3.99
N SER A 22 20.14 -21.65 3.41
CA SER A 22 19.90 -20.21 3.46
C SER A 22 18.85 -19.71 2.46
N LEU A 23 18.46 -20.52 1.47
CA LEU A 23 17.24 -20.27 0.67
C LEU A 23 15.97 -20.55 1.48
N ALA A 24 16.10 -21.25 2.61
CA ALA A 24 15.05 -21.48 3.60
C ALA A 24 15.07 -20.45 4.75
N VAL A 25 15.71 -19.29 4.57
CA VAL A 25 15.24 -18.08 5.26
C VAL A 25 13.91 -17.71 4.62
N MET A 26 12.86 -18.34 5.14
CA MET A 26 11.45 -18.00 5.00
C MET A 26 11.24 -16.68 4.23
N LYS A 27 10.63 -16.75 3.03
CA LYS A 27 9.83 -15.62 2.53
C LYS A 27 8.76 -15.37 3.58
N LYS A 28 9.06 -14.57 4.60
CA LYS A 28 8.07 -14.02 5.49
C LYS A 28 7.10 -13.29 4.57
N GLU A 29 5.84 -13.72 4.53
CA GLU A 29 4.83 -13.02 3.74
C GLU A 29 4.96 -11.53 4.02
N SER A 30 5.12 -10.74 2.96
CA SER A 30 5.37 -9.31 3.10
C SER A 30 4.17 -8.69 3.81
N THR A 31 4.45 -7.98 4.91
CA THR A 31 3.40 -7.29 5.67
C THR A 31 2.67 -6.29 4.75
N PRO A 32 1.39 -5.93 5.01
CA PRO A 32 0.71 -4.91 4.21
C PRO A 32 1.49 -3.61 4.06
N ARG A 33 2.21 -3.21 5.13
CA ARG A 33 3.17 -2.10 5.11
C ARG A 33 4.29 -2.28 4.08
N GLN A 34 4.93 -3.45 4.03
CA GLN A 34 5.99 -3.73 3.07
C GLN A 34 5.44 -3.76 1.64
N ARG A 35 4.30 -4.43 1.44
CA ARG A 35 3.64 -4.52 0.12
C ARG A 35 3.33 -3.14 -0.47
N VAL A 36 2.78 -2.22 0.32
CA VAL A 36 2.45 -0.88 -0.20
C VAL A 36 3.70 -0.06 -0.53
N LEU A 37 4.77 -0.16 0.28
CA LEU A 37 6.02 0.54 0.02
C LEU A 37 6.75 0.00 -1.22
N GLU A 38 6.74 -1.32 -1.41
CA GLU A 38 7.31 -1.98 -2.59
C GLU A 38 6.53 -1.61 -3.85
N ALA A 39 5.20 -1.77 -3.81
CA ALA A 39 4.36 -1.43 -4.95
C ALA A 39 4.45 0.06 -5.33
N PHE A 40 4.56 0.96 -4.36
CA PHE A 40 4.75 2.39 -4.63
C PHE A 40 6.01 2.65 -5.44
N ARG A 41 7.16 2.10 -5.00
CA ARG A 41 8.43 2.21 -5.74
C ARG A 41 8.33 1.60 -7.13
N ASP A 42 7.64 0.48 -7.26
CA ASP A 42 7.50 -0.20 -8.54
C ASP A 42 6.64 0.58 -9.53
N VAL A 43 5.57 1.22 -9.06
CA VAL A 43 4.64 1.98 -9.92
C VAL A 43 5.21 3.37 -10.25
N TYR A 44 5.72 4.11 -9.26
CA TYR A 44 6.07 5.53 -9.42
C TYR A 44 7.57 5.80 -9.55
N LYS A 45 8.41 4.77 -9.37
CA LYS A 45 9.88 4.85 -9.51
C LYS A 45 10.55 5.82 -8.54
N GLU A 46 9.90 6.12 -7.42
CA GLU A 46 10.42 6.94 -6.33
C GLU A 46 10.06 6.35 -4.96
N ASN A 47 10.66 6.88 -3.89
CA ASN A 47 10.29 6.50 -2.53
C ASN A 47 9.10 7.37 -2.07
N PRO A 48 8.10 6.79 -1.40
CA PRO A 48 6.97 7.58 -0.89
C PRO A 48 7.44 8.52 0.21
N GLN A 49 6.99 9.78 0.15
CA GLN A 49 7.28 10.76 1.18
C GLN A 49 6.55 10.46 2.50
N PHE A 50 5.34 9.89 2.41
CA PHE A 50 4.51 9.55 3.56
C PHE A 50 3.99 8.12 3.50
N LEU A 51 3.79 7.55 4.68
CA LEU A 51 3.10 6.27 4.86
C LEU A 51 2.08 6.43 5.98
N VAL A 52 0.81 6.24 5.64
CA VAL A 52 -0.31 6.37 6.59
C VAL A 52 -1.05 5.04 6.75
N ARG A 53 -1.67 4.87 7.92
CA ARG A 53 -2.42 3.66 8.30
C ARG A 53 -3.75 4.07 8.93
N ALA A 54 -4.84 3.50 8.45
CA ALA A 54 -6.16 3.60 9.07
C ALA A 54 -6.65 2.19 9.46
N ALA A 55 -6.88 1.96 10.76
CA ALA A 55 -7.41 0.68 11.24
C ALA A 55 -8.90 0.55 10.93
N GLY A 56 -9.34 -0.67 10.59
CA GLY A 56 -10.76 -1.00 10.66
C GLY A 56 -11.24 -0.97 12.11
N ARG A 57 -12.56 -0.92 12.31
CA ARG A 57 -13.18 -1.00 13.63
C ARG A 57 -14.21 -2.12 13.69
N VAL A 58 -14.51 -2.58 14.89
CA VAL A 58 -15.74 -3.29 15.21
C VAL A 58 -16.36 -2.62 16.43
N ASN A 59 -17.69 -2.57 16.51
CA ASN A 59 -18.37 -2.11 17.71
C ASN A 59 -18.60 -3.32 18.63
N LEU A 60 -18.23 -3.20 19.89
CA LEU A 60 -18.48 -4.25 20.89
C LEU A 60 -19.93 -4.21 21.38
N ILE A 61 -20.49 -3.00 21.51
CA ILE A 61 -21.89 -2.73 21.86
C ILE A 61 -22.29 -1.36 21.29
N GLY A 62 -23.60 -1.11 21.17
CA GLY A 62 -24.14 0.13 20.61
C GLY A 62 -24.32 0.08 19.09
N GLU A 63 -24.53 -1.11 18.52
CA GLU A 63 -25.05 -1.21 17.16
C GLU A 63 -26.43 -0.54 17.11
N HIS A 64 -26.66 0.28 16.09
CA HIS A 64 -27.92 1.01 15.86
C HIS A 64 -28.27 2.11 16.88
N THR A 65 -27.33 2.52 17.74
CA THR A 65 -27.52 3.66 18.67
C THR A 65 -26.71 4.90 18.30
N ASP A 66 -25.71 4.78 17.42
CA ASP A 66 -24.84 5.89 16.99
C ASP A 66 -25.59 7.00 16.24
N TYR A 67 -26.61 6.67 15.47
CA TYR A 67 -27.46 7.67 14.80
C TYR A 67 -28.55 8.27 15.70
N ASN A 68 -28.71 7.77 16.92
CA ASN A 68 -29.70 8.25 17.90
C ASN A 68 -29.05 9.00 19.07
N ASP A 69 -27.86 9.55 18.89
CA ASP A 69 -27.03 10.18 19.95
C ASP A 69 -26.78 9.25 21.16
N GLY A 70 -26.80 7.93 20.94
CA GLY A 70 -26.53 6.93 21.96
C GLY A 70 -25.05 6.61 22.10
N PHE A 71 -24.68 5.96 23.21
CA PHE A 71 -23.30 5.55 23.45
C PHE A 71 -22.90 4.36 22.57
N VAL A 72 -21.63 4.36 22.15
CA VAL A 72 -21.01 3.25 21.41
C VAL A 72 -19.65 2.91 22.01
N LEU A 73 -19.25 1.64 21.88
CA LEU A 73 -17.92 1.19 22.31
C LEU A 73 -17.18 0.49 21.15
N PRO A 74 -16.51 1.26 20.28
CA PRO A 74 -15.71 0.71 19.20
C PRO A 74 -14.33 0.25 19.68
N ILE A 75 -13.78 -0.77 19.03
CA ILE A 75 -12.38 -1.17 19.14
C ILE A 75 -11.71 -1.23 17.76
N ALA A 76 -10.48 -0.72 17.68
CA ALA A 76 -9.68 -0.78 16.47
C ALA A 76 -9.14 -2.19 16.23
N LEU A 77 -9.26 -2.67 15.00
CA LEU A 77 -8.76 -3.96 14.57
C LEU A 77 -7.26 -3.90 14.26
N ASN A 78 -6.61 -5.07 14.31
CA ASN A 78 -5.27 -5.23 13.78
C ASN A 78 -5.22 -5.19 12.23
N ARG A 79 -6.37 -5.27 11.56
CA ARG A 79 -6.52 -5.09 10.11
C ARG A 79 -6.68 -3.61 9.77
N ALA A 80 -5.92 -3.14 8.78
CA ALA A 80 -5.85 -1.73 8.44
C ALA A 80 -5.60 -1.53 6.94
N THR A 81 -6.08 -0.39 6.44
CA THR A 81 -5.70 0.13 5.13
C THR A 81 -4.41 0.93 5.29
N TRP A 82 -3.46 0.70 4.39
CA TRP A 82 -2.20 1.42 4.32
C TRP A 82 -2.12 2.17 3.00
N ILE A 83 -1.63 3.42 3.04
CA ILE A 83 -1.40 4.23 1.85
C ILE A 83 0.03 4.77 1.95
N ALA A 84 0.84 4.47 0.94
CA ALA A 84 2.08 5.17 0.67
C ALA A 84 1.76 6.31 -0.31
N LEU A 85 2.23 7.51 -0.06
CA LEU A 85 1.92 8.67 -0.89
C LEU A 85 3.05 9.71 -0.98
N SER A 86 3.11 10.40 -2.12
CA SER A 86 3.97 11.56 -2.36
C SER A 86 3.16 12.71 -2.99
N PRO A 87 3.16 13.93 -2.39
CA PRO A 87 2.58 15.10 -3.01
C PRO A 87 3.35 15.55 -4.25
N HIS A 88 2.63 16.08 -5.23
CA HIS A 88 3.21 16.75 -6.41
C HIS A 88 2.33 17.94 -6.83
N ASP A 89 2.81 18.73 -7.79
CA ASP A 89 2.19 20.00 -8.16
C ASP A 89 1.01 19.88 -9.16
N SER A 90 0.52 18.66 -9.42
CA SER A 90 -0.69 18.50 -10.25
C SER A 90 -1.96 18.81 -9.44
N GLN A 91 -3.09 18.91 -10.14
CA GLN A 91 -4.42 19.09 -9.57
C GLN A 91 -5.22 17.78 -9.54
N GLU A 92 -4.54 16.64 -9.46
CA GLU A 92 -5.15 15.31 -9.49
C GLU A 92 -4.46 14.35 -8.52
N VAL A 93 -5.20 13.37 -8.02
CA VAL A 93 -4.70 12.24 -7.25
C VAL A 93 -4.60 11.02 -8.15
N HIS A 94 -3.45 10.36 -8.21
CA HIS A 94 -3.27 9.08 -8.89
C HIS A 94 -3.18 7.97 -7.86
N LEU A 95 -3.99 6.92 -7.96
CA LEU A 95 -4.01 5.89 -6.92
C LEU A 95 -4.05 4.50 -7.53
N LYS A 96 -3.13 3.63 -7.08
CA LYS A 96 -3.14 2.20 -7.37
C LYS A 96 -3.67 1.44 -6.15
N SER A 97 -4.80 0.74 -6.31
CA SER A 97 -5.25 -0.24 -5.32
C SER A 97 -4.56 -1.58 -5.56
N LEU A 98 -3.92 -2.14 -4.51
CA LEU A 98 -3.31 -3.46 -4.57
C LEU A 98 -4.34 -4.58 -4.44
N ASP A 99 -5.41 -4.35 -3.67
CA ASP A 99 -6.44 -5.37 -3.41
C ASP A 99 -7.38 -5.54 -4.62
N PHE A 100 -7.66 -4.44 -5.34
CA PHE A 100 -8.45 -4.47 -6.59
C PHE A 100 -7.59 -4.57 -7.85
N ASN A 101 -6.27 -4.38 -7.74
CA ASN A 101 -5.35 -4.26 -8.87
C ASN A 101 -5.77 -3.20 -9.91
N GLU A 102 -6.43 -2.13 -9.47
CA GLU A 102 -6.94 -1.05 -10.32
C GLU A 102 -6.16 0.24 -10.09
N SER A 103 -6.05 1.07 -11.13
CA SER A 103 -5.53 2.43 -11.03
C SER A 103 -6.63 3.44 -11.34
N VAL A 104 -6.67 4.53 -10.59
CA VAL A 104 -7.63 5.62 -10.79
C VAL A 104 -6.92 6.96 -10.72
N THR A 105 -7.42 7.92 -11.50
CA THR A 105 -7.05 9.33 -11.39
C THR A 105 -8.28 10.12 -10.93
N VAL A 106 -8.12 10.94 -9.91
CA VAL A 106 -9.20 11.74 -9.30
C VAL A 106 -8.80 13.22 -9.30
N PRO A 107 -9.43 14.08 -10.11
CA PRO A 107 -9.22 15.52 -10.03
C PRO A 107 -9.59 16.08 -8.65
N LEU A 108 -8.78 17.01 -8.14
CA LEU A 108 -9.04 17.68 -6.86
C LEU A 108 -10.30 18.56 -6.93
N HIS A 109 -10.58 19.10 -8.12
CA HIS A 109 -11.73 19.93 -8.40
C HIS A 109 -12.69 19.18 -9.31
N GLN A 110 -13.62 18.45 -8.72
CA GLN A 110 -14.68 17.77 -9.46
C GLN A 110 -16.01 17.86 -8.72
N LYS A 111 -17.10 17.74 -9.49
CA LYS A 111 -18.42 17.52 -8.93
C LYS A 111 -18.52 16.07 -8.45
N LEU A 112 -19.21 15.87 -7.33
CA LEU A 112 -19.59 14.53 -6.92
C LEU A 112 -20.70 14.04 -7.82
N ASN A 113 -20.49 12.86 -8.39
CA ASN A 113 -21.48 12.13 -9.15
C ASN A 113 -21.80 10.86 -8.37
N GLN A 114 -23.01 10.33 -8.50
CA GLN A 114 -23.33 9.02 -7.92
C GLN A 114 -22.88 7.93 -8.89
N ASP A 115 -21.57 7.67 -8.89
CA ASP A 115 -21.01 6.52 -9.58
C ASP A 115 -20.80 5.36 -8.60
N ARG A 116 -20.32 4.22 -9.11
CA ARG A 116 -20.01 3.03 -8.32
C ARG A 116 -18.51 2.80 -8.27
N GLY A 117 -18.06 2.16 -7.20
CA GLY A 117 -16.68 1.74 -7.02
C GLY A 117 -16.03 2.33 -5.78
N TRP A 118 -14.86 1.79 -5.43
CA TRP A 118 -14.14 2.17 -4.21
C TRP A 118 -13.57 3.59 -4.29
N GLN A 119 -13.26 4.07 -5.50
CA GLN A 119 -12.73 5.40 -5.74
C GLN A 119 -13.68 6.53 -5.28
N GLU A 120 -14.99 6.27 -5.24
CA GLU A 120 -15.98 7.24 -4.80
C GLU A 120 -15.76 7.70 -3.34
N TYR A 121 -15.17 6.84 -2.50
CA TYR A 121 -14.76 7.22 -1.15
C TYR A 121 -13.72 8.34 -1.18
N LEU A 122 -12.67 8.19 -2.00
CA LEU A 122 -11.64 9.22 -2.18
C LEU A 122 -12.23 10.50 -2.76
N LYS A 123 -13.12 10.39 -3.76
CA LYS A 123 -13.82 11.54 -4.35
C LYS A 123 -14.60 12.33 -3.29
N GLY A 124 -15.30 11.61 -2.39
CA GLY A 124 -16.01 12.20 -1.26
C GLY A 124 -15.09 12.96 -0.30
N VAL A 125 -13.97 12.36 0.09
CA VAL A 125 -12.97 13.00 0.98
C VAL A 125 -12.41 14.26 0.34
N VAL A 126 -11.96 14.18 -0.91
CA VAL A 126 -11.45 15.33 -1.67
C VAL A 126 -12.50 16.44 -1.75
N ASN A 127 -13.77 16.09 -2.01
CA ASN A 127 -14.84 17.07 -2.10
C ASN A 127 -15.12 17.76 -0.75
N ILE A 128 -15.15 17.02 0.35
CA ILE A 128 -15.35 17.60 1.70
C ILE A 128 -14.18 18.52 2.05
N MET A 129 -12.94 18.07 1.88
CA MET A 129 -11.77 18.89 2.19
C MET A 129 -11.71 20.16 1.33
N SER A 130 -12.11 20.07 0.06
CA SER A 130 -12.21 21.24 -0.83
C SER A 130 -13.29 22.22 -0.37
N ARG A 131 -14.45 21.74 0.10
CA ARG A 131 -15.52 22.60 0.65
C ARG A 131 -15.11 23.31 1.94
N GLU A 132 -14.34 22.63 2.78
CA GLU A 132 -13.75 23.20 4.00
C GLU A 132 -12.57 24.15 3.71
N LYS A 133 -12.32 24.49 2.44
CA LYS A 133 -11.28 25.42 1.98
C LYS A 133 -9.87 25.01 2.39
N MET A 134 -9.63 23.71 2.57
CA MET A 134 -8.28 23.19 2.77
C MET A 134 -7.51 23.30 1.46
N MET A 135 -6.22 23.67 1.54
CA MET A 135 -5.35 23.65 0.36
C MET A 135 -5.00 22.20 0.02
N LEU A 136 -5.56 21.71 -1.09
CA LEU A 136 -5.28 20.39 -1.63
C LEU A 136 -4.16 20.48 -2.67
N LYS A 137 -3.28 19.47 -2.66
CA LYS A 137 -2.29 19.21 -3.70
C LYS A 137 -2.55 17.86 -4.32
N GLY A 138 -2.11 17.69 -5.57
CA GLY A 138 -2.06 16.37 -6.19
C GLY A 138 -1.10 15.47 -5.45
N TRP A 139 -1.35 14.18 -5.49
CA TRP A 139 -0.47 13.17 -4.91
C TRP A 139 -0.67 11.85 -5.61
N HIS A 140 0.35 11.00 -5.54
CA HIS A 140 0.26 9.62 -6.00
C HIS A 140 0.65 8.64 -4.91
#